data_AF-A0A950N744-F1
#
_entry.id   AF-A0A950N744-F1
#
_cell.length_a   1.000
_cell.length_b   1.000
_cell.length_c   1.000
_cell.angle_alpha   90.00
_cell.angle_beta   90.00
_cell.angle_gamma   90.00
#
_symmetry.space_group_name_H-M   'P 1'
#
loop_
_entity.id
_entity.type
_entity.pdbx_description
1 polymer ?
#
loop_
_entity_poly.entity_id
_entity_poly.type
_entity_poly.pdbx_seq_one_letter_code
_entity_poly.pdbx_strand_id
1 'polypeptide(L)'
;GIPYDSDRGRGIAGALTAILTGRAYRQSAEMARSKGPFNGYEKNREPFLKVMRMHRDSAYAIKAEDCPQNLLKAAREDWDDVVALGEVHGFRNAQATVLAPTGTIGLLMDCDTTGVEPDFALVKFKKLAGGGYFKIVNESVPEALRRLGYTKEQSQEILAYVMGTNTLKSAASPVNDRALAERGLTAEEIARVEAQLPKVFELRHAFNAFNVGDACLKRLGFTAEDDLLAKLGFSEAEIDQANDVLCGRMTVEGAPHLKEEHLPIFDCANKCGKIGQRFIHWMGHIKMMGATQPFISGAISKTINMPAETTVDEIKEAYWQSWKLGLKAVALYRDGCKASQPLSTKSDKKKAAAGASETDIEAEVQKRVAAELARLAAEAKTQNLMQGQLLPTTVAAPVSPTAASQSPKRFRLPRKRTGFTQEARIAGQKVYLRTGEYEDGTLGEIFVDLAKEGAAFRSMMNCFAISVSLGLQYGVPLKEFIDVFTFSRFEPQGPVDHPNIKMCTSIVDYLFRVLALEYQGQTEFAQVKPADGETRHRRVTDFIRKTEIAQAAAAPAPVAETQAPSPQASAGAIPVHAVNVAGNPEASALSEHLGKMMGDAPFCNLCGHTTVRNGVCYKCLNCGNTLGCS
;
A
#
# COMPACT_ATOMS: atom_id res chain seq x y z
N GLY A 1 7.79 -1.13 -28.71
CA GLY A 1 7.16 -0.89 -30.01
C GLY A 1 5.83 -1.61 -30.20
N ILE A 2 5.14 -2.04 -29.14
CA ILE A 2 3.81 -2.67 -29.25
C ILE A 2 2.89 -1.85 -28.32
N PRO A 3 1.74 -1.34 -28.80
CA PRO A 3 0.81 -0.63 -27.95
C PRO A 3 0.23 -1.52 -26.85
N TYR A 4 0.13 -0.99 -25.64
CA TYR A 4 -0.46 -1.70 -24.51
C TYR A 4 -1.92 -2.09 -24.81
N ASP A 5 -2.74 -1.14 -25.28
CA ASP A 5 -4.15 -1.37 -25.64
C ASP A 5 -4.29 -1.86 -27.09
N SER A 6 -3.62 -2.98 -27.42
CA SER A 6 -3.77 -3.65 -28.71
C SER A 6 -4.04 -5.14 -28.54
N ASP A 7 -4.64 -5.77 -29.56
CA ASP A 7 -4.87 -7.22 -29.55
C ASP A 7 -3.54 -7.97 -29.46
N ARG A 8 -2.51 -7.51 -30.18
CA ARG A 8 -1.15 -8.03 -30.07
C ARG A 8 -0.55 -7.88 -28.65
N GLY A 9 -0.74 -6.73 -28.01
CA GLY A 9 -0.31 -6.50 -26.63
C GLY A 9 -0.96 -7.48 -25.65
N ARG A 10 -2.27 -7.70 -25.81
CA ARG A 10 -3.05 -8.68 -25.04
C ARG A 10 -2.64 -10.12 -25.29
N GLY A 11 -2.42 -10.50 -26.56
CA GLY A 11 -1.97 -11.84 -26.94
C GLY A 11 -0.61 -12.20 -26.34
N ILE A 12 0.32 -11.24 -26.33
CA ILE A 12 1.63 -11.39 -25.68
C ILE A 12 1.47 -11.50 -24.15
N ALA A 13 0.72 -10.60 -23.52
CA ALA A 13 0.52 -10.61 -22.07
C ALA A 13 -0.14 -11.91 -21.59
N GLY A 14 -1.17 -12.38 -22.30
CA GLY A 14 -1.83 -13.66 -22.06
C GLY A 14 -0.85 -14.82 -22.15
N ALA A 15 -0.07 -14.91 -23.24
CA ALA A 15 0.90 -15.99 -23.43
C ALA A 15 2.01 -15.99 -22.37
N LEU A 16 2.56 -14.82 -22.02
CA LEU A 16 3.57 -14.71 -20.96
C LEU A 16 3.00 -15.15 -19.61
N THR A 17 1.79 -14.72 -19.27
CA THR A 17 1.13 -15.13 -18.02
C THR A 17 0.84 -16.63 -18.01
N ALA A 18 0.42 -17.18 -19.16
CA ALA A 18 0.20 -18.61 -19.36
C ALA A 18 1.48 -19.42 -19.11
N ILE A 19 2.62 -19.00 -19.68
CA ILE A 19 3.92 -19.65 -19.48
C ILE A 19 4.32 -19.60 -18.00
N LEU A 20 4.29 -18.41 -17.38
CA LEU A 20 4.74 -18.23 -16.00
C LEU A 20 3.92 -19.08 -15.01
N THR A 21 2.59 -19.07 -15.13
CA THR A 21 1.73 -19.90 -14.28
C THR A 21 1.80 -21.37 -14.64
N GLY A 22 1.86 -21.72 -15.93
CA GLY A 22 1.98 -23.09 -16.41
C GLY A 22 3.23 -23.75 -15.82
N ARG A 23 4.38 -23.08 -15.88
CA ARG A 23 5.62 -23.58 -15.24
C ARG A 23 5.51 -23.74 -13.73
N ALA A 24 4.84 -22.82 -13.04
CA ALA A 24 4.61 -22.96 -11.60
C ALA A 24 3.78 -24.21 -11.26
N TYR A 25 2.70 -24.47 -12.01
CA TYR A 25 1.88 -25.66 -11.80
C TYR A 25 2.53 -26.96 -12.27
N ARG A 26 3.32 -26.91 -13.34
CA ARG A 26 4.14 -28.03 -13.79
C ARG A 26 5.10 -28.45 -12.68
N GLN A 27 5.83 -27.47 -12.12
CA GLN A 27 6.73 -27.72 -11.00
C GLN A 27 5.97 -28.27 -9.79
N SER A 28 4.75 -27.77 -9.54
CA SER A 28 3.89 -28.28 -8.47
C SER A 28 3.49 -29.75 -8.65
N ALA A 29 3.23 -30.19 -9.89
CA ALA A 29 2.95 -31.59 -10.21
C ALA A 29 4.21 -32.47 -10.07
N GLU A 30 5.37 -31.98 -10.52
CA GLU A 30 6.66 -32.66 -10.33
C GLU A 30 7.00 -32.82 -8.84
N MET A 31 6.73 -31.81 -8.01
CA MET A 31 6.89 -31.89 -6.56
C MET A 31 5.94 -32.92 -5.95
N ALA A 32 4.69 -33.00 -6.42
CA ALA A 32 3.70 -33.95 -5.92
C ALA A 32 4.13 -35.40 -6.13
N ARG A 33 4.85 -35.71 -7.22
CA ARG A 33 5.44 -37.04 -7.47
C ARG A 33 6.31 -37.54 -6.31
N SER A 34 7.08 -36.65 -5.67
CA SER A 34 8.03 -37.04 -4.61
C SER A 34 7.53 -36.73 -3.20
N LYS A 35 6.66 -35.74 -3.02
CA LYS A 35 6.19 -35.26 -1.70
C LYS A 35 4.71 -35.54 -1.44
N GLY A 36 3.99 -36.09 -2.41
CA GLY A 36 2.54 -36.19 -2.41
C GLY A 36 1.86 -34.83 -2.69
N PRO A 37 0.59 -34.86 -3.12
CA PRO A 37 -0.18 -33.64 -3.38
C PRO A 37 -0.53 -32.87 -2.09
N PHE A 38 -1.13 -31.69 -2.22
CA PHE A 38 -1.57 -30.90 -1.05
C PHE A 38 -2.70 -31.59 -0.26
N ASN A 39 -2.84 -31.21 1.01
CA ASN A 39 -3.87 -31.73 1.90
C ASN A 39 -5.28 -31.46 1.34
N GLY A 40 -6.05 -32.52 1.12
CA GLY A 40 -7.40 -32.43 0.55
C GLY A 40 -7.46 -32.49 -0.97
N TYR A 41 -6.33 -32.71 -1.66
CA TYR A 41 -6.32 -32.88 -3.12
C TYR A 41 -7.22 -34.04 -3.57
N GLU A 42 -7.20 -35.19 -2.89
CA GLU A 42 -8.04 -36.34 -3.28
C GLU A 42 -9.54 -35.99 -3.37
N LYS A 43 -10.04 -35.20 -2.41
CA LYS A 43 -11.43 -34.70 -2.43
C LYS A 43 -11.67 -33.68 -3.54
N ASN A 44 -10.63 -32.96 -3.94
CA ASN A 44 -10.68 -31.87 -4.91
C ASN A 44 -10.14 -32.25 -6.30
N ARG A 45 -9.77 -33.52 -6.52
CA ARG A 45 -8.99 -33.95 -7.69
C ARG A 45 -9.69 -33.59 -9.00
N GLU A 46 -10.94 -33.99 -9.16
CA GLU A 46 -11.69 -33.76 -10.39
C GLU A 46 -12.00 -32.27 -10.65
N PRO A 47 -12.51 -31.48 -9.67
CA PRO A 47 -12.66 -30.03 -9.87
C PRO A 47 -11.33 -29.33 -10.17
N PHE A 48 -10.24 -29.73 -9.52
CA PHE A 48 -8.93 -29.12 -9.73
C PHE A 48 -8.38 -29.41 -11.12
N LEU A 49 -8.42 -30.67 -11.58
CA LEU A 49 -8.02 -31.05 -12.92
C LEU A 49 -8.88 -30.37 -13.99
N LYS A 50 -10.18 -30.21 -13.74
CA LYS A 50 -11.07 -29.42 -14.61
C LYS A 50 -10.57 -27.98 -14.76
N VAL A 51 -10.17 -27.32 -13.68
CA VAL A 51 -9.60 -25.96 -13.73
C VAL A 51 -8.27 -25.93 -14.51
N MET A 52 -7.39 -26.92 -14.31
CA MET A 52 -6.14 -27.01 -15.08
C MET A 52 -6.39 -27.17 -16.58
N ARG A 53 -7.38 -27.97 -16.97
CA ARG A 53 -7.82 -28.08 -18.37
C ARG A 53 -8.41 -26.76 -18.89
N MET A 54 -9.18 -26.01 -18.08
CA MET A 54 -9.68 -24.68 -18.48
C MET A 54 -8.53 -23.69 -18.77
N HIS A 55 -7.46 -23.72 -17.98
CA HIS A 55 -6.26 -22.91 -18.22
C HIS A 55 -5.57 -23.30 -19.53
N ARG A 56 -5.40 -24.61 -19.78
CA ARG A 56 -4.87 -25.12 -21.05
C ARG A 56 -5.73 -24.69 -22.23
N ASP A 57 -7.04 -24.89 -22.17
CA ASP A 57 -7.96 -24.53 -23.25
C ASP A 57 -7.91 -23.01 -23.53
N SER A 58 -7.72 -22.20 -22.48
CA SER A 58 -7.49 -20.75 -22.62
C SER A 58 -6.17 -20.42 -23.34
N ALA A 59 -5.11 -21.21 -23.15
CA ALA A 59 -3.84 -21.03 -23.86
C ALA A 59 -3.98 -21.34 -25.36
N TYR A 60 -4.83 -22.30 -25.70
CA TYR A 60 -5.19 -22.61 -27.10
C TYR A 60 -6.09 -21.54 -27.72
N ALA A 61 -6.91 -20.84 -26.93
CA ALA A 61 -7.76 -19.75 -27.37
C ALA A 61 -7.02 -18.43 -27.68
N ILE A 62 -5.74 -18.30 -27.32
CA ILE A 62 -4.92 -17.15 -27.74
C ILE A 62 -4.77 -17.19 -29.27
N LYS A 63 -5.19 -16.11 -29.93
CA LYS A 63 -5.12 -15.96 -31.38
C LYS A 63 -3.67 -15.93 -31.87
N ALA A 64 -3.37 -16.72 -32.91
CA ALA A 64 -2.02 -16.84 -33.44
C ALA A 64 -1.50 -15.55 -34.09
N GLU A 65 -2.39 -14.75 -34.70
CA GLU A 65 -2.05 -13.46 -35.29
C GLU A 65 -1.62 -12.40 -34.25
N ASP A 66 -2.10 -12.53 -33.01
CA ASP A 66 -1.87 -11.57 -31.92
C ASP A 66 -0.65 -11.92 -31.06
N CYS A 67 0.00 -13.06 -31.27
CA CYS A 67 1.08 -13.53 -30.39
C CYS A 67 2.27 -14.08 -31.18
N PRO A 68 3.53 -13.72 -30.84
CA PRO A 68 4.70 -14.36 -31.40
C PRO A 68 4.64 -15.89 -31.27
N GLN A 69 4.89 -16.58 -32.38
CA GLN A 69 4.69 -18.03 -32.48
C GLN A 69 5.48 -18.83 -31.43
N ASN A 70 6.67 -18.35 -31.06
CA ASN A 70 7.50 -18.98 -30.03
C ASN A 70 6.86 -18.89 -28.64
N LEU A 71 6.26 -17.75 -28.28
CA LEU A 71 5.56 -17.58 -27.00
C LEU A 71 4.28 -18.42 -26.98
N LEU A 72 3.51 -18.39 -28.06
CA LEU A 72 2.27 -19.17 -28.16
C LEU A 72 2.53 -20.67 -28.06
N LYS A 73 3.56 -21.16 -28.75
CA LYS A 73 4.00 -22.55 -28.67
C LYS A 73 4.37 -22.94 -27.23
N ALA A 74 5.23 -22.16 -26.59
CA ALA A 74 5.66 -22.42 -25.22
C ALA A 74 4.48 -22.41 -24.22
N ALA A 75 3.54 -21.47 -24.36
CA ALA A 75 2.35 -21.41 -23.53
C ALA A 75 1.50 -22.69 -23.64
N ARG A 76 1.30 -23.21 -24.85
CA ARG A 76 0.51 -24.43 -25.08
C ARG A 76 1.22 -25.67 -24.53
N GLU A 77 2.51 -25.82 -24.84
CA GLU A 77 3.32 -26.94 -24.36
C GLU A 77 3.39 -27.00 -22.83
N ASP A 78 3.62 -25.86 -22.15
CA ASP A 78 3.66 -25.82 -20.68
C ASP A 78 2.32 -26.26 -20.07
N TRP A 79 1.18 -25.89 -20.66
CA TRP A 79 -0.14 -26.29 -20.15
C TRP A 79 -0.55 -27.73 -20.51
N ASP A 80 -0.07 -28.25 -21.64
CA ASP A 80 -0.22 -29.68 -21.95
C ASP A 80 0.54 -30.53 -20.93
N ASP A 81 1.78 -30.13 -20.61
CA ASP A 81 2.60 -30.77 -19.57
C ASP A 81 1.95 -30.70 -18.18
N VAL A 82 1.39 -29.54 -17.80
CA VAL A 82 0.66 -29.36 -16.52
C VAL A 82 -0.47 -30.37 -16.38
N VAL A 83 -1.30 -30.51 -17.41
CA VAL A 83 -2.44 -31.43 -17.37
C VAL A 83 -1.94 -32.88 -17.32
N ALA A 84 -1.00 -33.26 -18.18
CA ALA A 84 -0.49 -34.62 -18.24
C ALA A 84 0.17 -35.06 -16.92
N LEU A 85 1.05 -34.23 -16.34
CA LEU A 85 1.72 -34.52 -15.08
C LEU A 85 0.74 -34.48 -13.90
N GLY A 86 -0.17 -33.51 -13.89
CA GLY A 86 -1.16 -33.33 -12.84
C GLY A 86 -2.15 -34.50 -12.74
N GLU A 87 -2.52 -35.12 -13.86
CA GLU A 87 -3.41 -36.28 -13.88
C GLU A 87 -2.78 -37.51 -13.20
N VAL A 88 -1.46 -37.68 -13.36
CA VAL A 88 -0.71 -38.82 -12.83
C VAL A 88 -0.27 -38.60 -11.37
N HIS A 89 0.19 -37.39 -11.04
CA HIS A 89 0.87 -37.12 -9.75
C HIS A 89 0.07 -36.24 -8.79
N GLY A 90 -0.99 -35.59 -9.27
CA GLY A 90 -1.65 -34.51 -8.54
C GLY A 90 -0.80 -33.25 -8.46
N PHE A 91 -1.14 -32.35 -7.54
CA PHE A 91 -0.46 -31.06 -7.38
C PHE A 91 -0.06 -30.82 -5.94
N ARG A 92 1.14 -30.25 -5.72
CA ARG A 92 1.64 -29.91 -4.39
C ARG A 92 1.05 -28.62 -3.82
N ASN A 93 0.52 -27.74 -4.68
CA ASN A 93 0.04 -26.42 -4.31
C ASN A 93 -1.41 -26.24 -4.77
N ALA A 94 -2.30 -25.82 -3.86
CA ALA A 94 -3.69 -25.52 -4.20
C ALA A 94 -3.83 -24.22 -5.01
N GLN A 95 -2.91 -23.27 -4.81
CA GLN A 95 -2.78 -22.04 -5.60
C GLN A 95 -1.30 -21.80 -5.86
N ALA A 96 -0.96 -21.30 -7.05
CA ALA A 96 0.42 -21.10 -7.47
C ALA A 96 0.77 -19.63 -7.75
N THR A 97 -0.18 -18.87 -8.30
CA THR A 97 0.08 -17.51 -8.82
C THR A 97 -1.01 -16.52 -8.47
N VAL A 98 -0.57 -15.28 -8.24
CA VAL A 98 -1.38 -14.06 -8.05
C VAL A 98 -0.57 -12.89 -8.61
N LEU A 99 -1.22 -11.89 -9.19
CA LEU A 99 -0.54 -10.62 -9.53
C LEU A 99 -0.80 -9.61 -8.41
N ALA A 100 0.14 -9.51 -7.49
CA ALA A 100 0.07 -8.60 -6.34
C ALA A 100 0.64 -7.21 -6.66
N PRO A 101 0.35 -6.18 -5.84
CA PRO A 101 0.99 -4.88 -5.98
C PRO A 101 2.50 -4.99 -5.75
N THR A 102 3.30 -4.50 -6.69
CA THR A 102 4.76 -4.59 -6.63
C THR A 102 5.43 -3.23 -6.44
N GLY A 103 4.74 -2.22 -5.91
CA GLY A 103 5.25 -0.84 -5.82
C GLY A 103 6.67 -0.69 -5.26
N THR A 104 6.94 -1.29 -4.10
CA THR A 104 8.26 -1.20 -3.45
C THR A 104 9.34 -1.98 -4.20
N ILE A 105 9.05 -3.23 -4.58
CA ILE A 105 10.03 -4.10 -5.23
C ILE A 105 10.28 -3.72 -6.69
N GLY A 106 9.25 -3.24 -7.41
CA GLY A 106 9.35 -2.77 -8.78
C GLY A 106 10.22 -1.53 -8.85
N LEU A 107 10.08 -0.60 -7.89
CA LEU A 107 10.99 0.54 -7.78
C LEU A 107 12.43 0.10 -7.45
N LEU A 108 12.62 -0.89 -6.56
CA LEU A 108 13.94 -1.40 -6.22
C LEU A 108 14.62 -2.11 -7.42
N MET A 109 13.83 -2.78 -8.25
CA MET A 109 14.28 -3.48 -9.45
C MET A 109 14.30 -2.59 -10.70
N ASP A 110 14.05 -1.29 -10.53
CA ASP A 110 14.04 -0.30 -11.61
C ASP A 110 13.07 -0.66 -12.77
N CYS A 111 11.92 -1.23 -12.42
CA CYS A 111 10.85 -1.52 -13.36
C CYS A 111 10.03 -0.25 -13.61
N ASP A 112 9.85 0.12 -14.88
CA ASP A 112 8.99 1.24 -15.30
C ASP A 112 7.54 1.08 -14.79
N THR A 113 7.06 -0.17 -14.72
CA THR A 113 5.70 -0.53 -14.32
C THR A 113 5.67 -1.50 -13.13
N THR A 114 4.56 -1.48 -12.38
CA THR A 114 4.38 -2.28 -11.16
C THR A 114 3.32 -3.35 -11.39
N GLY A 115 3.71 -4.45 -12.07
CA GLY A 115 2.84 -5.58 -12.38
C GLY A 115 2.37 -5.58 -13.83
N VAL A 116 1.08 -5.79 -14.07
CA VAL A 116 0.46 -5.68 -15.40
C VAL A 116 -0.09 -4.28 -15.68
N GLU A 117 0.31 -3.29 -14.89
CA GLU A 117 -0.05 -1.89 -15.10
C GLU A 117 0.56 -1.36 -16.41
N PRO A 118 -0.14 -0.52 -17.19
CA PRO A 118 0.56 0.33 -18.13
C PRO A 118 1.39 1.35 -17.36
N ASP A 119 2.31 1.98 -18.07
CA ASP A 119 3.10 3.02 -17.45
C ASP A 119 2.22 4.20 -16.99
N PHE A 120 2.52 4.78 -15.83
CA PHE A 120 1.66 5.82 -15.24
C PHE A 120 1.71 7.13 -16.05
N ALA A 121 2.91 7.53 -16.49
CA ALA A 121 3.21 8.65 -17.37
C ALA A 121 4.68 8.53 -17.84
N LEU A 122 5.01 9.07 -19.01
CA LEU A 122 6.36 9.01 -19.60
C LEU A 122 7.44 9.66 -18.71
N VAL A 123 7.06 10.69 -17.98
CA VAL A 123 7.89 11.32 -16.94
C VAL A 123 7.02 11.53 -15.72
N LYS A 124 7.48 11.05 -14.57
CA LYS A 124 6.75 11.06 -13.29
C LYS A 124 7.59 11.72 -12.22
N PHE A 125 6.93 12.28 -11.21
CA PHE A 125 7.62 12.83 -10.06
C PHE A 125 7.12 12.20 -8.78
N LYS A 126 8.05 11.70 -7.98
CA LYS A 126 7.76 11.16 -6.65
C LYS A 126 8.04 12.22 -5.60
N LYS A 127 7.03 12.57 -4.81
CA LYS A 127 7.20 13.46 -3.65
C LYS A 127 7.97 12.71 -2.55
N LEU A 128 9.04 13.33 -2.05
CA LEU A 128 9.85 12.74 -0.97
C LEU A 128 9.28 13.13 0.40
N ALA A 129 9.46 12.26 1.40
CA ALA A 129 8.94 12.49 2.76
C ALA A 129 9.55 13.75 3.42
N GLY A 130 10.78 14.13 3.03
CA GLY A 130 11.44 15.36 3.49
C GLY A 130 11.14 16.61 2.66
N GLY A 131 10.16 16.55 1.74
CA GLY A 131 9.92 17.60 0.75
C GLY A 131 10.77 17.44 -0.52
N GLY A 132 10.39 18.15 -1.57
CA GLY A 132 11.00 18.02 -2.90
C GLY A 132 10.45 16.85 -3.72
N TYR A 133 10.95 16.73 -4.95
CA TYR A 133 10.49 15.77 -5.95
C TYR A 133 11.67 15.02 -6.57
N PHE A 134 11.43 13.75 -6.89
CA PHE A 134 12.36 12.91 -7.66
C PHE A 134 11.78 12.63 -9.04
N LYS A 135 12.47 13.07 -10.10
CA LYS A 135 12.10 12.85 -11.51
C LYS A 135 12.41 11.40 -11.89
N ILE A 136 11.40 10.68 -12.35
CA ILE A 136 11.49 9.32 -12.89
C ILE A 136 11.11 9.41 -14.37
N VAL A 137 11.96 8.87 -15.22
CA VAL A 137 11.79 8.88 -16.67
C VAL A 137 11.60 7.45 -17.13
N ASN A 138 10.64 7.23 -18.03
CA ASN A 138 10.43 5.92 -18.63
C ASN A 138 11.65 5.51 -19.48
N GLU A 139 12.33 4.44 -19.05
CA GLU A 139 13.54 3.95 -19.72
C GLU A 139 13.23 3.05 -20.93
N SER A 140 11.98 2.63 -21.07
CA SER A 140 11.50 1.88 -22.24
C SER A 140 11.33 2.73 -23.50
N VAL A 141 11.25 4.07 -23.40
CA VAL A 141 11.07 4.96 -24.57
C VAL A 141 12.22 4.83 -25.59
N PRO A 142 13.51 4.95 -25.22
CA PRO A 142 14.62 4.76 -26.17
C PRO A 142 14.59 3.41 -26.88
N GLU A 143 14.34 2.32 -26.15
CA GLU A 143 14.28 0.97 -26.71
C GLU A 143 13.08 0.79 -27.64
N ALA A 144 11.93 1.39 -27.30
CA ALA A 144 10.77 1.40 -28.18
C ALA A 144 11.05 2.14 -29.50
N LEU A 145 11.71 3.31 -29.45
CA LEU A 145 12.10 4.07 -30.64
C LEU A 145 13.07 3.29 -31.52
N ARG A 146 14.09 2.65 -30.91
CA ARG A 146 15.04 1.80 -31.63
C ARG A 146 14.35 0.66 -32.37
N ARG A 147 13.41 -0.04 -31.71
CA ARG A 147 12.63 -1.13 -32.32
C ARG A 147 11.71 -0.67 -33.44
N LEU A 148 11.29 0.60 -33.43
CA LEU A 148 10.47 1.20 -34.48
C LEU A 148 11.29 1.71 -35.67
N GLY A 149 12.63 1.58 -35.60
CA GLY A 149 13.53 1.94 -36.69
C GLY A 149 13.95 3.41 -36.73
N TYR A 150 13.71 4.17 -35.65
CA TYR A 150 14.24 5.53 -35.55
C TYR A 150 15.76 5.50 -35.41
N THR A 151 16.44 6.44 -36.07
CA THR A 151 17.88 6.64 -35.94
C THR A 151 18.25 7.12 -34.54
N LYS A 152 19.54 7.09 -34.19
CA LYS A 152 20.01 7.56 -32.88
C LYS A 152 19.73 9.06 -32.72
N GLU A 153 19.92 9.82 -33.79
CA GLU A 153 19.74 11.27 -33.85
C GLU A 153 18.25 11.61 -33.67
N GLN A 154 17.36 10.97 -34.44
CA GLN A 154 15.91 11.13 -34.27
C GLN A 154 15.46 10.76 -32.85
N SER A 155 15.99 9.66 -32.31
CA SER A 155 15.63 9.22 -30.96
C SER A 155 16.08 10.23 -29.90
N GLN A 156 17.28 10.81 -30.04
CA GLN A 156 17.78 11.86 -29.15
C GLN A 156 16.92 13.13 -29.21
N GLU A 157 16.50 13.55 -30.39
CA GLU A 157 15.61 14.71 -30.55
C GLU A 157 14.22 14.48 -29.94
N ILE A 158 13.65 13.28 -30.10
CA ILE A 158 12.39 12.89 -29.45
C ILE A 158 12.55 12.88 -27.93
N LEU A 159 13.63 12.27 -27.42
CA LEU A 159 13.90 12.22 -25.98
C LEU A 159 14.12 13.62 -25.39
N ALA A 160 14.86 14.49 -26.09
CA ALA A 160 15.05 15.89 -25.67
C ALA A 160 13.73 16.67 -25.65
N TYR A 161 12.82 16.40 -26.59
CA TYR A 161 11.48 17.00 -26.59
C TYR A 161 10.65 16.56 -25.35
N VAL A 162 10.70 15.28 -25.00
CA VAL A 162 9.97 14.71 -23.86
C VAL A 162 10.57 15.13 -22.53
N MET A 163 11.88 14.93 -22.36
CA MET A 163 12.59 15.04 -21.08
C MET A 163 13.23 16.41 -20.84
N GLY A 164 13.28 17.25 -21.87
CA GLY A 164 14.00 18.51 -21.88
C GLY A 164 15.45 18.33 -22.32
N THR A 165 16.03 19.40 -22.85
CA THR A 165 17.45 19.48 -23.17
C THR A 165 18.35 19.47 -21.93
N ASN A 166 17.79 19.85 -20.76
CA ASN A 166 18.49 19.94 -19.48
C ASN A 166 19.78 20.78 -19.52
N THR A 167 19.86 21.76 -20.43
CA THR A 167 21.00 22.68 -20.55
C THR A 167 20.57 24.08 -20.92
N LEU A 168 21.07 25.07 -20.17
CA LEU A 168 20.87 26.49 -20.42
C LEU A 168 21.61 26.98 -21.67
N LYS A 169 22.44 26.15 -22.31
CA LYS A 169 23.12 26.48 -23.58
C LYS A 169 22.21 26.35 -24.81
N SER A 170 20.99 25.85 -24.62
CA SER A 170 20.06 25.66 -25.73
C SER A 170 19.59 27.00 -26.32
N ALA A 171 20.02 27.28 -27.56
CA ALA A 171 19.60 28.48 -28.29
C ALA A 171 18.09 28.52 -28.60
N ALA A 172 17.40 27.38 -28.50
CA ALA A 172 15.94 27.31 -28.65
C ALA A 172 15.17 27.82 -27.41
N SER A 173 15.86 28.01 -26.28
CA SER A 173 15.28 28.54 -25.05
C SER A 173 15.47 30.05 -24.95
N PRO A 174 14.42 30.85 -24.70
CA PRO A 174 14.55 32.27 -24.38
C PRO A 174 15.36 32.52 -23.10
N VAL A 175 15.22 31.62 -22.12
CA VAL A 175 16.06 31.60 -20.92
C VAL A 175 17.27 30.71 -21.21
N ASN A 176 18.35 31.32 -21.67
CA ASN A 176 19.63 30.66 -21.93
C ASN A 176 20.78 31.36 -21.18
N ASP A 177 21.94 30.71 -21.15
CA ASP A 177 23.15 31.18 -20.46
C ASP A 177 23.53 32.62 -20.85
N ARG A 178 23.47 32.95 -22.14
CA ARG A 178 23.73 34.31 -22.63
C ARG A 178 22.70 35.31 -22.10
N ALA A 179 21.40 35.01 -22.23
CA ALA A 179 20.32 35.89 -21.78
C ALA A 179 20.35 36.13 -20.26
N LEU A 180 20.76 35.12 -19.49
CA LEU A 180 20.95 35.20 -18.04
C LEU A 180 22.18 36.02 -17.66
N ALA A 181 23.30 35.85 -18.39
CA ALA A 181 24.51 36.64 -18.18
C ALA A 181 24.28 38.13 -18.48
N GLU A 182 23.57 38.45 -19.56
CA GLU A 182 23.16 39.82 -19.92
C GLU A 182 22.26 40.45 -18.84
N ARG A 183 21.52 39.63 -18.08
CA ARG A 183 20.68 40.05 -16.94
C ARG A 183 21.39 39.98 -15.60
N GLY A 184 22.71 39.77 -15.62
CA GLY A 184 23.56 39.89 -14.46
C GLY A 184 23.81 38.60 -13.69
N LEU A 185 23.46 37.41 -14.16
CA LEU A 185 23.93 36.18 -13.51
C LEU A 185 25.40 35.88 -13.88
N THR A 186 26.17 35.35 -12.94
CA THR A 186 27.54 34.89 -13.21
C THR A 186 27.56 33.48 -13.79
N ALA A 187 28.67 33.10 -14.43
CA ALA A 187 28.84 31.75 -14.97
C ALA A 187 28.71 30.66 -13.90
N GLU A 188 29.19 30.91 -12.67
CA GLU A 188 29.06 29.97 -11.56
C GLU A 188 27.61 29.80 -11.09
N GLU A 189 26.85 30.90 -11.02
CA GLU A 189 25.42 30.87 -10.68
C GLU A 189 24.61 30.11 -11.73
N ILE A 190 24.88 30.37 -13.02
CA ILE A 190 24.25 29.68 -14.15
C ILE A 190 24.57 28.18 -14.08
N ALA A 191 25.83 27.80 -13.84
CA ALA A 191 26.22 26.40 -13.71
C ALA A 191 25.52 25.69 -12.54
N ARG A 192 25.36 26.37 -11.39
CA ARG A 192 24.60 25.83 -10.24
C ARG A 192 23.14 25.58 -10.58
N VAL A 193 22.50 26.50 -11.31
CA VAL A 193 21.10 26.35 -11.76
C VAL A 193 20.99 25.23 -12.79
N GLU A 194 21.89 25.18 -13.79
CA GLU A 194 21.91 24.13 -14.82
C GLU A 194 21.99 22.73 -14.20
N ALA A 195 22.83 22.55 -13.17
CA ALA A 195 22.98 21.29 -12.45
C ALA A 195 21.68 20.77 -11.78
N GLN A 196 20.66 21.63 -11.63
CA GLN A 196 19.37 21.25 -11.05
C GLN A 196 18.31 20.93 -12.10
N LEU A 197 18.49 21.30 -13.37
CA LEU A 197 17.52 21.06 -14.44
C LEU A 197 17.04 19.59 -14.53
N PRO A 198 17.93 18.57 -14.43
CA PRO A 198 17.49 17.18 -14.47
C PRO A 198 16.56 16.76 -13.31
N LYS A 199 16.53 17.53 -12.22
CA LYS A 199 15.81 17.19 -10.98
C LYS A 199 14.49 17.94 -10.84
N VAL A 200 14.30 19.03 -11.57
CA VAL A 200 13.14 19.89 -11.42
C VAL A 200 12.06 19.59 -12.46
N PHE A 201 10.82 19.87 -12.07
CA PHE A 201 9.66 19.76 -12.96
C PHE A 201 9.36 21.08 -13.70
N GLU A 202 9.47 22.20 -13.00
CA GLU A 202 9.31 23.54 -13.57
C GLU A 202 10.65 24.27 -13.50
N LEU A 203 10.98 25.04 -14.53
CA LEU A 203 12.19 25.84 -14.61
C LEU A 203 12.35 26.75 -13.38
N ARG A 204 11.25 27.35 -12.91
CA ARG A 204 11.23 28.20 -11.71
C ARG A 204 11.80 27.51 -10.47
N HIS A 205 11.65 26.19 -10.33
CA HIS A 205 12.19 25.48 -9.19
C HIS A 205 13.72 25.38 -9.22
N ALA A 206 14.36 25.48 -10.39
CA ALA A 206 15.81 25.56 -10.50
C ALA A 206 16.32 26.96 -10.10
N PHE A 207 15.52 28.00 -10.30
CA PHE A 207 15.83 29.37 -9.93
C PHE A 207 15.27 29.70 -8.54
N ASN A 208 15.93 29.20 -7.50
CA ASN A 208 15.62 29.52 -6.11
C ASN A 208 16.85 30.06 -5.37
N ALA A 209 16.61 30.68 -4.21
CA ALA A 209 17.65 31.31 -3.37
C ALA A 209 18.84 30.40 -3.06
N PHE A 210 18.60 29.11 -2.83
CA PHE A 210 19.68 28.15 -2.52
C PHE A 210 20.60 27.92 -3.72
N ASN A 211 20.04 27.82 -4.92
CA ASN A 211 20.81 27.55 -6.14
C ASN A 211 21.57 28.79 -6.63
N VAL A 212 20.93 29.97 -6.63
CA VAL A 212 21.58 31.21 -7.07
C VAL A 212 22.50 31.79 -5.99
N GLY A 213 22.15 31.63 -4.71
CA GLY A 213 22.91 32.08 -3.54
C GLY A 213 22.60 33.53 -3.11
N ASP A 214 22.77 33.80 -1.82
CA ASP A 214 22.48 35.12 -1.21
C ASP A 214 23.26 36.29 -1.82
N ALA A 215 24.49 36.03 -2.29
CA ALA A 215 25.30 37.05 -2.94
C ALA A 215 24.68 37.51 -4.27
N CYS A 216 24.09 36.58 -5.04
CA CYS A 216 23.37 36.88 -6.27
C CYS A 216 22.12 37.71 -5.94
N LEU A 217 21.32 37.28 -4.97
CA LEU A 217 20.10 37.97 -4.55
C LEU A 217 20.39 39.40 -4.09
N LYS A 218 21.40 39.60 -3.24
CA LYS A 218 21.81 40.94 -2.79
C LYS A 218 22.29 41.83 -3.94
N ARG A 219 23.04 41.26 -4.88
CA ARG A 219 23.59 41.99 -6.05
C ARG A 219 22.50 42.44 -7.02
N LEU A 220 21.45 41.65 -7.18
CA LEU A 220 20.31 41.95 -8.04
C LEU A 220 19.17 42.68 -7.31
N GLY A 221 19.23 42.79 -5.98
CA GLY A 221 18.19 43.42 -5.17
C GLY A 221 16.92 42.57 -5.03
N PHE A 222 17.04 41.25 -5.05
CA PHE A 222 15.93 40.29 -4.93
C PHE A 222 15.88 39.65 -3.53
N THR A 223 14.73 39.12 -3.16
CA THR A 223 14.55 38.32 -1.93
C THR A 223 14.43 36.84 -2.23
N ALA A 224 14.47 35.99 -1.19
CA ALA A 224 14.40 34.54 -1.36
C ALA A 224 13.01 34.04 -1.81
N GLU A 225 11.98 34.85 -1.58
CA GLU A 225 10.58 34.59 -1.92
C GLU A 225 10.20 35.09 -3.31
N ASP A 226 11.05 35.89 -3.94
CA ASP A 226 10.81 36.46 -5.26
C ASP A 226 10.79 35.38 -6.35
N ASP A 227 9.98 35.64 -7.36
CA ASP A 227 10.06 34.91 -8.61
C ASP A 227 11.24 35.43 -9.44
N LEU A 228 12.38 34.76 -9.32
CA LEU A 228 13.65 35.24 -9.89
C LEU A 228 13.59 35.40 -11.40
N LEU A 229 12.91 34.51 -12.13
CA LEU A 229 12.82 34.62 -13.60
C LEU A 229 12.00 35.84 -14.02
N ALA A 230 10.86 36.08 -13.37
CA ALA A 230 10.06 37.27 -13.64
C ALA A 230 10.81 38.56 -13.27
N LYS A 231 11.53 38.57 -12.15
CA LYS A 231 12.35 39.71 -11.70
C LYS A 231 13.54 40.01 -12.61
N LEU A 232 14.10 38.99 -13.25
CA LEU A 232 15.10 39.12 -14.30
C LEU A 232 14.51 39.69 -15.62
N GLY A 233 13.20 39.89 -15.68
CA GLY A 233 12.52 40.51 -16.82
C GLY A 233 12.13 39.55 -17.93
N PHE A 234 12.05 38.24 -17.65
CA PHE A 234 11.42 37.29 -18.57
C PHE A 234 9.90 37.35 -18.42
N SER A 235 9.21 37.39 -19.56
CA SER A 235 7.76 37.26 -19.62
C SER A 235 7.31 35.84 -19.28
N GLU A 236 6.05 35.68 -18.84
CA GLU A 236 5.47 34.35 -18.60
C GLU A 236 5.56 33.43 -19.82
N ALA A 237 5.37 33.98 -21.03
CA ALA A 237 5.46 33.23 -22.28
C ALA A 237 6.89 32.73 -22.54
N GLU A 238 7.91 33.55 -22.28
CA GLU A 238 9.32 33.14 -22.39
C GLU A 238 9.68 32.07 -21.37
N ILE A 239 9.16 32.17 -20.14
CA ILE A 239 9.40 31.20 -19.08
C ILE A 239 8.73 29.87 -19.41
N ASP A 240 7.48 29.88 -19.89
CA ASP A 240 6.76 28.67 -20.31
C ASP A 240 7.47 28.01 -21.50
N GLN A 241 7.89 28.79 -22.51
CA GLN A 241 8.67 28.27 -23.64
C GLN A 241 10.00 27.66 -23.20
N ALA A 242 10.73 28.35 -22.31
CA ALA A 242 11.98 27.85 -21.77
C ALA A 242 11.75 26.58 -20.94
N ASN A 243 10.67 26.51 -20.17
CA ASN A 243 10.32 25.31 -19.43
C ASN A 243 10.12 24.10 -20.35
N ASP A 244 9.39 24.28 -21.45
CA ASP A 244 9.15 23.21 -22.42
C ASP A 244 10.43 22.72 -23.11
N VAL A 245 11.39 23.63 -23.36
CA VAL A 245 12.68 23.29 -24.00
C VAL A 245 13.67 22.67 -23.02
N LEU A 246 13.75 23.22 -21.79
CA LEU A 246 14.78 22.86 -20.82
C LEU A 246 14.36 21.70 -19.92
N CYS A 247 13.13 21.73 -19.42
CA CYS A 247 12.57 20.71 -18.51
C CYS A 247 11.80 19.62 -19.26
N GLY A 248 11.36 19.92 -20.49
CA GLY A 248 10.65 18.99 -21.37
C GLY A 248 9.14 19.14 -21.33
N ARG A 249 8.48 18.64 -22.38
CA ARG A 249 7.01 18.67 -22.50
C ARG A 249 6.34 17.48 -21.82
N MET A 250 7.12 16.50 -21.40
CA MET A 250 6.70 15.25 -20.75
C MET A 250 5.78 14.36 -21.59
N THR A 251 5.48 14.73 -22.84
CA THR A 251 4.69 13.95 -23.79
C THR A 251 5.46 13.78 -25.10
N VAL A 252 5.15 12.69 -25.81
CA VAL A 252 5.62 12.46 -27.18
C VAL A 252 4.75 13.12 -28.25
N GLU A 253 3.57 13.65 -27.87
CA GLU A 253 2.67 14.33 -28.80
C GLU A 253 3.33 15.61 -29.34
N GLY A 254 3.45 15.69 -30.67
CA GLY A 254 4.15 16.78 -31.36
C GLY A 254 5.69 16.67 -31.35
N ALA A 255 6.25 15.57 -30.85
CA ALA A 255 7.70 15.35 -30.89
C ALA A 255 8.21 15.30 -32.34
N PRO A 256 9.39 15.86 -32.63
CA PRO A 256 9.96 15.85 -33.96
C PRO A 256 10.20 14.40 -34.43
N HIS A 257 10.06 14.15 -35.74
CA HIS A 257 10.23 12.84 -36.41
C HIS A 257 9.21 11.76 -36.04
N LEU A 258 8.58 11.83 -34.87
CA LEU A 258 7.70 10.79 -34.39
C LEU A 258 6.43 10.72 -35.24
N LYS A 259 6.24 9.56 -35.89
CA LYS A 259 5.04 9.28 -36.68
C LYS A 259 3.81 9.12 -35.78
N GLU A 260 2.68 9.66 -36.24
CA GLU A 260 1.40 9.56 -35.51
C GLU A 260 0.97 8.11 -35.25
N GLU A 261 1.21 7.20 -36.21
CA GLU A 261 0.91 5.77 -36.08
C GLU A 261 1.66 5.08 -34.92
N HIS A 262 2.76 5.67 -34.45
CA HIS A 262 3.55 5.15 -33.34
C HIS A 262 3.11 5.72 -31.98
N LEU A 263 2.28 6.77 -31.93
CA LEU A 263 1.81 7.38 -30.67
C LEU A 263 1.17 6.37 -29.71
N PRO A 264 0.30 5.42 -30.13
CA PRO A 264 -0.33 4.47 -29.23
C PRO A 264 0.64 3.58 -28.42
N ILE A 265 1.90 3.47 -28.87
CA ILE A 265 2.94 2.70 -28.19
C ILE A 265 3.35 3.37 -26.87
N PHE A 266 3.21 4.69 -26.79
CA PHE A 266 3.63 5.53 -25.68
C PHE A 266 2.46 6.04 -24.84
N ASP A 267 1.23 5.59 -25.12
CA ASP A 267 0.07 5.95 -24.31
C ASP A 267 0.24 5.37 -22.89
N CYS A 268 0.08 6.24 -21.88
CA CYS A 268 0.19 5.90 -20.47
C CYS A 268 -1.18 5.81 -19.80
N ALA A 269 -1.22 5.41 -18.53
CA ALA A 269 -2.44 5.40 -17.72
C ALA A 269 -3.11 6.79 -17.63
N ASN A 270 -2.31 7.86 -17.69
CA ASN A 270 -2.77 9.25 -17.62
C ASN A 270 -2.22 10.08 -18.77
N LYS A 271 -2.88 11.22 -19.00
CA LYS A 271 -2.39 12.27 -19.90
C LYS A 271 -1.03 12.76 -19.41
N CYS A 272 -0.08 12.81 -20.34
CA CYS A 272 1.32 13.14 -20.04
C CYS A 272 1.59 14.64 -20.24
N GLY A 273 2.18 15.30 -19.24
CA GLY A 273 2.54 16.72 -19.31
C GLY A 273 1.36 17.68 -19.37
N LYS A 274 1.65 18.93 -19.75
CA LYS A 274 0.66 20.02 -19.83
C LYS A 274 -0.22 19.92 -21.07
N ILE A 275 0.35 19.49 -22.20
CA ILE A 275 -0.28 19.52 -23.53
C ILE A 275 -0.84 18.16 -23.98
N GLY A 276 -0.37 17.05 -23.39
CA GLY A 276 -0.76 15.72 -23.83
C GLY A 276 -2.26 15.44 -23.63
N GLN A 277 -2.87 14.84 -24.64
CA GLN A 277 -4.29 14.49 -24.66
C GLN A 277 -4.51 12.98 -24.63
N ARG A 278 -3.53 12.20 -25.08
CA ARG A 278 -3.65 10.74 -25.19
C ARG A 278 -3.41 10.05 -23.85
N PHE A 279 -4.14 8.96 -23.64
CA PHE A 279 -4.00 8.06 -22.51
C PHE A 279 -4.70 6.73 -22.83
N ILE A 280 -4.37 5.69 -22.10
CA ILE A 280 -5.03 4.38 -22.20
C ILE A 280 -6.40 4.49 -21.54
N HIS A 281 -7.44 4.40 -22.37
CA HIS A 281 -8.82 4.36 -21.91
C HIS A 281 -9.04 3.21 -20.92
N TRP A 282 -9.92 3.39 -19.93
CA TRP A 282 -10.16 2.42 -18.84
C TRP A 282 -10.51 1.01 -19.35
N MET A 283 -11.15 0.92 -20.52
CA MET A 283 -11.45 -0.36 -21.17
C MET A 283 -10.18 -1.12 -21.59
N GLY A 284 -9.12 -0.43 -22.00
CA GLY A 284 -7.84 -1.04 -22.31
C GLY A 284 -7.20 -1.73 -21.09
N HIS A 285 -7.35 -1.12 -19.91
CA HIS A 285 -6.93 -1.73 -18.64
C HIS A 285 -7.70 -3.02 -18.36
N ILE A 286 -9.03 -2.97 -18.45
CA ILE A 286 -9.91 -4.13 -18.20
C ILE A 286 -9.61 -5.25 -19.20
N LYS A 287 -9.48 -4.94 -20.49
CA LYS A 287 -9.19 -5.95 -21.52
C LYS A 287 -7.81 -6.59 -21.31
N MET A 288 -6.81 -5.84 -20.85
CA MET A 288 -5.51 -6.42 -20.48
C MET A 288 -5.61 -7.35 -19.28
N MET A 289 -6.36 -6.95 -18.25
CA MET A 289 -6.66 -7.85 -17.12
C MET A 289 -7.39 -9.10 -17.60
N GLY A 290 -8.36 -8.95 -18.50
CA GLY A 290 -9.13 -10.07 -19.06
C GLY A 290 -8.27 -11.03 -19.89
N ALA A 291 -7.21 -10.54 -20.54
CA ALA A 291 -6.27 -11.38 -21.28
C ALA A 291 -5.37 -12.22 -20.36
N THR A 292 -5.11 -11.77 -19.13
CA THR A 292 -4.17 -12.42 -18.20
C THR A 292 -4.87 -13.23 -17.12
N GLN A 293 -6.07 -12.81 -16.68
CA GLN A 293 -6.85 -13.46 -15.63
C GLN A 293 -7.13 -14.96 -15.85
N PRO A 294 -7.37 -15.46 -17.08
CA PRO A 294 -7.59 -16.87 -17.35
C PRO A 294 -6.40 -17.75 -16.96
N PHE A 295 -5.20 -17.20 -16.76
CA PHE A 295 -4.00 -17.97 -16.45
C PHE A 295 -3.53 -17.80 -15.02
N ILE A 296 -4.28 -17.12 -14.15
CA ILE A 296 -3.86 -16.84 -12.78
C ILE A 296 -4.77 -17.57 -11.82
N SER A 297 -4.18 -18.32 -10.87
CA SER A 297 -4.96 -19.08 -9.89
C SER A 297 -5.68 -18.17 -8.88
N GLY A 298 -5.00 -17.13 -8.41
CA GLY A 298 -5.56 -16.03 -7.63
C GLY A 298 -6.17 -14.92 -8.50
N ALA A 299 -6.19 -13.70 -7.95
CA ALA A 299 -6.71 -12.51 -8.61
C ALA A 299 -5.59 -11.59 -9.12
N ILE A 300 -6.00 -10.45 -9.69
CA ILE A 300 -5.10 -9.39 -10.15
C ILE A 300 -5.35 -8.15 -9.29
N SER A 301 -4.29 -7.65 -8.66
CA SER A 301 -4.29 -6.39 -7.92
C SER A 301 -3.73 -5.28 -8.80
N LYS A 302 -4.50 -4.96 -9.84
CA LYS A 302 -4.22 -3.89 -10.79
C LYS A 302 -5.32 -2.82 -10.68
N THR A 303 -4.92 -1.56 -10.71
CA THR A 303 -5.82 -0.41 -10.70
C THR A 303 -6.25 -0.07 -12.13
N ILE A 304 -7.55 0.21 -12.31
CA ILE A 304 -8.10 0.81 -13.52
C ILE A 304 -8.10 2.32 -13.31
N ASN A 305 -7.18 3.02 -13.99
CA ASN A 305 -7.11 4.47 -13.95
C ASN A 305 -8.21 5.08 -14.84
N MET A 306 -8.93 6.05 -14.28
CA MET A 306 -9.99 6.79 -14.96
C MET A 306 -9.76 8.30 -14.79
N PRO A 307 -10.01 9.12 -15.82
CA PRO A 307 -9.92 10.57 -15.72
C PRO A 307 -10.87 11.18 -14.68
N ALA A 308 -10.59 12.40 -14.24
CA ALA A 308 -11.43 13.11 -13.27
C ALA A 308 -12.85 13.36 -13.80
N GLU A 309 -12.98 13.54 -15.11
CA GLU A 309 -14.24 13.73 -15.83
C GLU A 309 -15.12 12.48 -15.94
N THR A 310 -14.63 11.30 -15.52
CA THR A 310 -15.39 10.05 -15.57
C THR A 310 -16.67 10.10 -14.74
N THR A 311 -17.76 9.69 -15.38
CA THR A 311 -19.12 9.66 -14.84
C THR A 311 -19.41 8.40 -14.02
N VAL A 312 -20.49 8.44 -13.24
CA VAL A 312 -20.96 7.28 -12.46
C VAL A 312 -21.37 6.13 -13.37
N ASP A 313 -21.97 6.40 -14.52
CA ASP A 313 -22.42 5.35 -15.43
C ASP A 313 -21.24 4.65 -16.14
N GLU A 314 -20.18 5.37 -16.47
CA GLU A 314 -18.93 4.75 -16.93
C GLU A 314 -18.28 3.88 -15.86
N ILE A 315 -18.34 4.27 -14.58
CA ILE A 315 -17.86 3.43 -13.47
C ILE A 315 -18.68 2.15 -13.36
N LYS A 316 -20.02 2.25 -13.44
CA LYS A 316 -20.90 1.06 -13.45
C LYS A 316 -20.56 0.14 -14.61
N GLU A 317 -20.37 0.71 -15.80
CA GLU A 317 -20.03 -0.03 -17.00
C GLU A 317 -18.66 -0.71 -16.87
N ALA A 318 -17.67 -0.05 -16.25
CA ALA A 318 -16.37 -0.65 -15.97
C ALA A 318 -16.49 -1.91 -15.09
N TYR A 319 -17.30 -1.88 -14.03
CA TYR A 319 -17.57 -3.07 -13.21
C TYR A 319 -18.30 -4.16 -14.00
N TRP A 320 -19.31 -3.78 -14.79
CA TRP A 320 -20.09 -4.72 -15.60
C TRP A 320 -19.22 -5.43 -16.65
N GLN A 321 -18.34 -4.71 -17.32
CA GLN A 321 -17.42 -5.23 -18.32
C GLN A 321 -16.34 -6.11 -17.70
N SER A 322 -15.85 -5.72 -16.52
CA SER A 322 -14.93 -6.56 -15.73
C SER A 322 -15.56 -7.90 -15.37
N TRP A 323 -16.82 -7.91 -14.93
CA TRP A 323 -17.56 -9.13 -14.64
C TRP A 323 -17.76 -10.00 -15.89
N LYS A 324 -18.16 -9.41 -17.02
CA LYS A 324 -18.31 -10.13 -18.31
C LYS A 324 -17.02 -10.80 -18.78
N LEU A 325 -15.87 -10.17 -18.50
CA LEU A 325 -14.55 -10.69 -18.85
C LEU A 325 -13.99 -11.66 -17.80
N GLY A 326 -14.76 -12.00 -16.76
CA GLY A 326 -14.37 -12.99 -15.76
C GLY A 326 -13.30 -12.51 -14.78
N LEU A 327 -13.16 -11.20 -14.58
CA LEU A 327 -12.21 -10.66 -13.61
C LEU A 327 -12.62 -11.05 -12.18
N LYS A 328 -11.67 -11.60 -11.42
CA LYS A 328 -11.91 -12.05 -10.04
C LYS A 328 -11.85 -10.90 -9.03
N ALA A 329 -11.10 -9.85 -9.34
CA ALA A 329 -10.98 -8.65 -8.53
C ALA A 329 -10.82 -7.42 -9.42
N VAL A 330 -11.36 -6.29 -8.96
CA VAL A 330 -11.31 -5.01 -9.66
C VAL A 330 -11.04 -3.92 -8.65
N ALA A 331 -10.05 -3.09 -8.95
CA ALA A 331 -9.80 -1.84 -8.23
C ALA A 331 -9.83 -0.70 -9.24
N LEU A 332 -10.54 0.37 -8.92
CA LEU A 332 -10.70 1.53 -9.79
C LEU A 332 -10.20 2.77 -9.06
N TYR A 333 -9.49 3.61 -9.81
CA TYR A 333 -9.05 4.91 -9.34
C TYR A 333 -9.46 5.99 -10.34
N ARG A 334 -10.34 6.89 -9.89
CA ARG A 334 -10.69 8.09 -10.63
C ARG A 334 -9.78 9.23 -10.19
N ASP A 335 -9.14 9.91 -11.13
CA ASP A 335 -8.25 11.01 -10.81
C ASP A 335 -8.94 12.09 -9.96
N GLY A 336 -8.20 12.67 -9.02
CA GLY A 336 -8.71 13.65 -8.05
C GLY A 336 -9.65 13.09 -6.96
N CYS A 337 -9.90 11.78 -6.88
CA CYS A 337 -10.78 11.20 -5.85
C CYS A 337 -10.13 11.03 -4.46
N LYS A 338 -8.80 11.24 -4.35
CA LYS A 338 -8.05 11.19 -3.08
C LYS A 338 -7.39 12.55 -2.80
N ALA A 339 -7.31 12.90 -1.51
CA ALA A 339 -6.74 14.18 -1.07
C ALA A 339 -5.21 14.29 -1.27
N SER A 340 -4.49 13.18 -1.31
CA SER A 340 -3.06 13.14 -1.59
C SER A 340 -2.72 12.05 -2.60
N GLN A 341 -1.79 12.36 -3.50
CA GLN A 341 -1.30 11.45 -4.53
C GLN A 341 0.22 11.29 -4.42
N PRO A 342 0.76 10.06 -4.43
CA PRO A 342 2.20 9.82 -4.33
C PRO A 342 2.96 10.12 -5.63
N LEU A 343 2.26 10.09 -6.77
CA LEU A 343 2.77 10.40 -8.11
C LEU A 343 1.90 11.48 -8.74
N SER A 344 2.53 12.42 -9.44
CA SER A 344 1.84 13.47 -10.19
C SER A 344 2.40 13.57 -11.62
N THR A 345 1.54 13.95 -12.56
CA THR A 345 1.90 14.30 -13.94
C THR A 345 2.01 15.81 -14.17
N LYS A 346 1.67 16.63 -13.16
CA LYS A 346 1.65 18.10 -13.22
C LYS A 346 2.26 18.72 -11.97
N SER A 347 2.76 19.94 -12.12
CA SER A 347 3.09 20.80 -10.97
C SER A 347 1.78 21.20 -10.32
N ASP A 348 1.75 21.15 -9.00
CA ASP A 348 0.80 21.96 -8.26
C ASP A 348 1.16 23.42 -8.56
N LYS A 349 0.48 24.05 -9.54
CA LYS A 349 0.49 25.50 -9.65
C LYS A 349 -0.07 26.02 -8.33
N LYS A 350 0.83 26.47 -7.48
CA LYS A 350 0.57 27.02 -6.14
C LYS A 350 -0.71 27.88 -6.22
N LYS A 351 -1.74 27.53 -5.45
CA LYS A 351 -2.74 28.50 -4.95
C LYS A 351 -1.98 29.49 -4.03
N ALA A 352 -1.07 30.27 -4.60
CA ALA A 352 -0.34 31.34 -3.93
C ALA A 352 -1.05 32.70 -4.09
N ALA A 353 -2.28 32.70 -4.64
CA ALA A 353 -3.14 33.87 -4.73
C ALA A 353 -4.48 33.63 -4.02
N ALA A 354 -4.43 33.13 -2.79
CA ALA A 354 -5.43 33.31 -1.75
C ALA A 354 -4.83 32.70 -0.49
N GLY A 355 -4.63 33.49 0.57
CA GLY A 355 -4.15 33.03 1.87
C GLY A 355 -5.19 32.15 2.58
N ALA A 356 -5.52 31.01 1.98
CA ALA A 356 -6.34 29.97 2.58
C ALA A 356 -5.38 28.95 3.22
N SER A 357 -5.48 28.84 4.54
CA SER A 357 -4.77 27.85 5.35
C SER A 357 -5.18 26.42 4.94
N GLU A 358 -4.36 25.40 5.26
CA GLU A 358 -4.74 23.98 5.04
C GLU A 358 -6.11 23.65 5.67
N THR A 359 -6.44 24.31 6.79
CA THR A 359 -7.74 24.28 7.46
C THR A 359 -8.92 24.77 6.60
N ASP A 360 -8.71 25.72 5.69
CA ASP A 360 -9.78 26.26 4.83
C ASP A 360 -10.11 25.31 3.66
N ILE A 361 -9.11 24.57 3.18
CA ILE A 361 -9.30 23.53 2.15
C ILE A 361 -10.03 22.33 2.76
N GLU A 362 -9.66 21.91 3.98
CA GLU A 362 -10.35 20.85 4.70
C GLU A 362 -11.81 21.22 5.02
N ALA A 363 -12.07 22.46 5.43
CA ALA A 363 -13.42 22.95 5.69
C ALA A 363 -14.30 22.97 4.42
N GLU A 364 -13.76 23.40 3.29
CA GLU A 364 -14.47 23.42 2.01
C GLU A 364 -14.75 22.00 1.48
N VAL A 365 -13.81 21.08 1.63
CA VAL A 365 -13.99 19.66 1.27
C VAL A 365 -15.03 19.01 2.18
N GLN A 366 -14.98 19.23 3.50
CA GLN A 366 -15.98 18.69 4.43
C GLN A 366 -17.38 19.25 4.13
N LYS A 367 -17.49 20.53 3.78
CA LYS A 367 -18.76 21.16 3.42
C LYS A 367 -19.36 20.56 2.14
N ARG A 368 -18.52 20.28 1.12
CA ARG A 368 -18.97 19.62 -0.13
C ARG A 368 -19.38 18.17 0.10
N VAL A 369 -18.61 17.43 0.90
CA VAL A 369 -18.95 16.03 1.27
C VAL A 369 -20.24 15.98 2.07
N ALA A 370 -20.44 16.89 3.02
CA ALA A 370 -21.68 16.97 3.80
C ALA A 370 -22.90 17.33 2.93
N ALA A 371 -22.75 18.26 1.97
CA ALA A 371 -23.80 18.63 1.04
C ALA A 371 -24.20 17.47 0.12
N GLU A 372 -23.23 16.72 -0.42
CA GLU A 372 -23.51 15.56 -1.29
C GLU A 372 -24.13 14.39 -0.50
N LEU A 373 -23.66 14.13 0.74
CA LEU A 373 -24.28 13.15 1.63
C LEU A 373 -25.73 13.52 1.98
N ALA A 374 -26.02 14.80 2.20
CA ALA A 374 -27.38 15.28 2.43
C ALA A 374 -28.27 15.09 1.18
N ARG A 375 -27.73 15.32 -0.02
CA ARG A 375 -28.45 15.10 -1.28
C ARG A 375 -28.77 13.62 -1.50
N LEU A 376 -27.78 12.74 -1.33
CA LEU A 376 -27.95 11.28 -1.45
C LEU A 376 -28.94 10.73 -0.40
N ALA A 377 -28.92 11.26 0.82
CA ALA A 377 -29.88 10.90 1.85
C ALA A 377 -31.32 11.36 1.52
N ALA A 378 -31.47 12.49 0.81
CA ALA A 378 -32.77 12.95 0.31
C ALA A 378 -33.27 12.07 -0.84
N GLU A 379 -32.41 11.72 -1.80
CA GLU A 379 -32.73 10.82 -2.92
C GLU A 379 -33.14 9.41 -2.44
N ALA A 380 -32.45 8.87 -1.43
CA ALA A 380 -32.77 7.58 -0.82
C ALA A 380 -34.12 7.59 -0.03
N LYS A 381 -34.53 8.76 0.48
CA LYS A 381 -35.86 8.93 1.10
C LYS A 381 -36.98 8.91 0.06
N THR A 382 -36.75 9.49 -1.11
CA THR A 382 -37.76 9.57 -2.19
C THR A 382 -38.01 8.19 -2.83
N GLN A 383 -36.98 7.35 -2.97
CA GLN A 383 -37.14 6.01 -3.56
C GLN A 383 -37.91 5.02 -2.66
N ASN A 384 -37.82 5.16 -1.33
CA ASN A 384 -38.53 4.30 -0.38
C ASN A 384 -40.04 4.60 -0.26
N LEU A 385 -40.52 5.71 -0.83
CA LEU A 385 -41.94 6.09 -0.82
C LEU A 385 -42.72 5.58 -2.05
N MET A 386 -42.05 5.08 -3.10
CA MET A 386 -42.70 4.69 -4.36
C MET A 386 -42.89 3.17 -4.57
N GLN A 387 -42.36 2.31 -3.70
CA GLN A 387 -42.57 0.85 -3.81
C GLN A 387 -43.57 0.35 -2.77
N GLY A 388 -44.83 0.72 -2.96
CA GLY A 388 -45.95 0.14 -2.23
C GLY A 388 -47.10 -0.17 -3.18
N GLN A 389 -47.04 -1.32 -3.88
CA GLN A 389 -48.22 -2.05 -4.39
C GLN A 389 -47.83 -3.37 -5.12
N LEU A 390 -48.30 -4.52 -4.59
CA LEU A 390 -48.85 -5.74 -5.24
C LEU A 390 -47.93 -6.52 -6.24
N LEU A 391 -47.77 -7.86 -6.24
CA LEU A 391 -48.58 -9.05 -5.88
C LEU A 391 -47.66 -10.29 -5.68
N PRO A 392 -48.17 -11.41 -5.12
CA PRO A 392 -47.40 -12.55 -4.62
C PRO A 392 -47.23 -13.67 -5.65
N THR A 393 -46.06 -14.30 -5.73
CA THR A 393 -45.98 -15.71 -6.13
C THR A 393 -44.77 -16.39 -5.49
N THR A 394 -45.10 -17.47 -4.80
CA THR A 394 -44.29 -18.46 -4.09
C THR A 394 -43.18 -19.09 -4.92
N VAL A 395 -41.97 -19.28 -4.36
CA VAL A 395 -41.31 -20.59 -4.12
C VAL A 395 -40.25 -20.40 -3.03
N ALA A 396 -40.18 -21.38 -2.11
CA ALA A 396 -39.50 -21.38 -0.83
C ALA A 396 -37.99 -21.11 -0.85
N ALA A 397 -37.54 -20.26 0.09
CA ALA A 397 -36.16 -20.17 0.55
C ALA A 397 -36.04 -20.74 1.98
N PRO A 398 -35.01 -21.55 2.29
CA PRO A 398 -34.88 -22.17 3.60
C PRO A 398 -34.28 -21.19 4.63
N VAL A 399 -34.98 -21.10 5.76
CA VAL A 399 -34.55 -20.91 7.15
C VAL A 399 -33.59 -19.76 7.48
N SER A 400 -34.15 -18.72 8.09
CA SER A 400 -33.47 -17.65 8.83
C SER A 400 -32.67 -18.16 10.04
N PRO A 401 -31.61 -17.42 10.45
CA PRO A 401 -31.36 -17.12 11.84
C PRO A 401 -31.69 -15.65 12.12
N THR A 402 -32.66 -15.47 13.00
CA THR A 402 -33.12 -14.23 13.59
C THR A 402 -32.03 -13.65 14.50
N ALA A 403 -31.55 -12.44 14.22
CA ALA A 403 -31.01 -11.54 15.25
C ALA A 403 -31.22 -10.10 14.78
N ALA A 404 -32.07 -9.38 15.51
CA ALA A 404 -32.41 -7.99 15.26
C ALA A 404 -31.15 -7.11 15.29
N SER A 405 -30.94 -6.34 14.23
CA SER A 405 -29.98 -5.23 14.18
C SER A 405 -30.40 -4.15 15.17
N GLN A 406 -29.96 -4.25 16.43
CA GLN A 406 -29.94 -3.11 17.35
C GLN A 406 -28.74 -2.24 16.99
N SER A 407 -28.97 -0.97 16.69
CA SER A 407 -27.92 0.05 16.56
C SER A 407 -27.01 0.02 17.81
N PRO A 408 -25.68 0.07 17.65
CA PRO A 408 -24.76 -0.14 18.77
C PRO A 408 -24.97 0.94 19.85
N LYS A 409 -25.30 0.51 21.07
CA LYS A 409 -25.58 1.38 22.21
C LYS A 409 -24.28 1.77 22.90
N ARG A 410 -23.99 3.06 22.99
CA ARG A 410 -22.82 3.58 23.71
C ARG A 410 -23.02 3.48 25.23
N PHE A 411 -22.09 2.82 25.91
CA PHE A 411 -22.01 2.71 27.38
C PHE A 411 -21.25 3.92 27.93
N ARG A 412 -21.96 4.89 28.51
CA ARG A 412 -21.33 6.10 29.08
C ARG A 412 -20.68 5.81 30.43
N LEU A 413 -19.49 6.37 30.66
CA LEU A 413 -18.81 6.28 31.95
C LEU A 413 -19.44 7.21 33.00
N PRO A 414 -19.36 6.87 34.30
CA PRO A 414 -19.74 7.75 35.39
C PRO A 414 -18.94 9.07 35.43
N ARG A 415 -19.58 10.14 35.94
CA ARG A 415 -18.93 11.46 36.10
C ARG A 415 -17.70 11.40 37.02
N LYS A 416 -17.75 10.56 38.05
CA LYS A 416 -16.63 10.25 38.95
C LYS A 416 -16.28 8.77 38.75
N ARG A 417 -15.04 8.48 38.39
CA ARG A 417 -14.58 7.14 38.01
C ARG A 417 -13.20 6.86 38.56
N THR A 418 -12.88 5.58 38.73
CA THR A 418 -11.55 5.12 39.13
C THR A 418 -10.69 4.86 37.90
N GLY A 419 -9.40 4.66 38.12
CA GLY A 419 -8.41 4.38 37.10
C GLY A 419 -7.01 4.43 37.69
N PHE A 420 -5.99 4.34 36.84
CA PHE A 420 -4.60 4.57 37.25
C PHE A 420 -3.91 5.57 36.34
N THR A 421 -2.79 6.10 36.82
CA THR A 421 -1.85 6.88 36.01
C THR A 421 -0.50 6.18 36.06
N GLN A 422 0.02 5.81 34.90
CA GLN A 422 1.35 5.22 34.75
C GLN A 422 2.26 6.21 34.05
N GLU A 423 3.32 6.63 34.73
CA GLU A 423 4.43 7.36 34.14
C GLU A 423 5.45 6.35 33.55
N ALA A 424 5.98 6.65 32.38
CA ALA A 424 7.16 5.98 31.86
C ALA A 424 8.02 6.92 31.01
N ARG A 425 9.27 6.52 30.77
CA ARG A 425 10.15 7.17 29.79
C ARG A 425 10.49 6.20 28.68
N ILE A 426 10.11 6.54 27.44
CA ILE A 426 10.40 5.75 26.24
C ILE A 426 11.48 6.50 25.48
N ALA A 427 12.66 5.89 25.31
CA ALA A 427 13.81 6.53 24.65
C ALA A 427 14.14 7.94 25.19
N GLY A 428 13.92 8.16 26.50
CA GLY A 428 14.13 9.46 27.16
C GLY A 428 12.95 10.43 27.11
N GLN A 429 11.91 10.18 26.31
CA GLN A 429 10.68 10.98 26.27
C GLN A 429 9.66 10.51 27.31
N LYS A 430 9.05 11.47 28.00
CA LYS A 430 8.15 11.20 29.13
C LYS A 430 6.72 10.99 28.63
N VAL A 431 6.12 9.87 29.03
CA VAL A 431 4.77 9.45 28.65
C VAL A 431 3.94 9.17 29.89
N TYR A 432 2.69 9.64 29.90
CA TYR A 432 1.70 9.31 30.92
C TYR A 432 0.51 8.60 30.28
N LEU A 433 0.24 7.37 30.71
CA LEU A 433 -1.01 6.66 30.43
C LEU A 433 -1.95 6.86 31.61
N ARG A 434 -3.13 7.42 31.38
CA ARG A 434 -4.21 7.43 32.38
C ARG A 434 -5.38 6.60 31.89
N THR A 435 -6.05 5.90 32.81
CA THR A 435 -7.23 5.10 32.49
C THR A 435 -8.46 5.60 33.22
N GLY A 436 -9.63 5.34 32.64
CA GLY A 436 -10.93 5.52 33.28
C GLY A 436 -11.73 4.22 33.22
N GLU A 437 -12.26 3.82 34.37
CA GLU A 437 -12.90 2.52 34.56
C GLU A 437 -14.41 2.65 34.81
N TYR A 438 -15.14 1.59 34.46
CA TYR A 438 -16.50 1.38 34.92
C TYR A 438 -16.51 0.87 36.37
N GLU A 439 -17.69 0.83 37.00
CA GLU A 439 -17.86 0.41 38.40
C GLU A 439 -17.43 -1.06 38.64
N ASP A 440 -17.45 -1.88 37.59
CA ASP A 440 -17.00 -3.28 37.60
C ASP A 440 -15.48 -3.44 37.43
N GLY A 441 -14.74 -2.33 37.29
CA GLY A 441 -13.30 -2.31 37.08
C GLY A 441 -12.87 -2.52 35.62
N THR A 442 -13.80 -2.69 34.69
CA THR A 442 -13.47 -2.79 33.26
C THR A 442 -13.02 -1.44 32.69
N LEU A 443 -12.14 -1.47 31.71
CA LEU A 443 -11.57 -0.28 31.08
C LEU A 443 -12.58 0.37 30.12
N GLY A 444 -12.88 1.66 30.32
CA GLY A 444 -13.78 2.42 29.45
C GLY A 444 -13.14 3.58 28.69
N GLU A 445 -11.99 4.08 29.13
CA GLU A 445 -11.25 5.12 28.41
C GLU A 445 -9.77 5.17 28.78
N ILE A 446 -8.97 5.73 27.87
CA ILE A 446 -7.55 5.99 28.05
C ILE A 446 -7.21 7.44 27.68
N PHE A 447 -6.18 7.99 28.33
CA PHE A 447 -5.58 9.28 28.00
C PHE A 447 -4.06 9.11 27.91
N VAL A 448 -3.46 9.86 26.98
CA VAL A 448 -2.02 9.83 26.74
C VAL A 448 -1.50 11.26 26.77
N ASP A 449 -0.65 11.59 27.75
CA ASP A 449 0.10 12.84 27.75
C ASP A 449 1.57 12.59 27.43
N LEU A 450 2.12 13.45 26.59
CA LEU A 450 3.53 13.43 26.19
C LEU A 450 4.20 14.75 26.59
N ALA A 451 5.41 14.68 27.13
CA ALA A 451 6.21 15.85 27.46
C ALA A 451 7.20 16.20 26.35
N LYS A 452 7.30 17.49 26.01
CA LYS A 452 8.27 18.06 25.04
C LYS A 452 8.09 17.60 23.58
N GLU A 453 6.86 17.30 23.17
CA GLU A 453 6.50 16.96 21.78
C GLU A 453 5.89 18.14 21.00
N GLY A 454 6.00 18.10 19.68
CA GLY A 454 5.34 19.05 18.79
C GLY A 454 3.81 18.99 18.90
N ALA A 455 3.14 20.13 18.69
CA ALA A 455 1.68 20.26 18.83
C ALA A 455 0.90 19.26 17.97
N ALA A 456 1.40 18.93 16.77
CA ALA A 456 0.78 17.97 15.86
C ALA A 456 0.77 16.54 16.44
N PHE A 457 1.89 16.08 17.00
CA PHE A 457 2.01 14.72 17.54
C PHE A 457 1.18 14.54 18.81
N ARG A 458 1.18 15.56 19.69
CA ARG A 458 0.31 15.59 20.87
C ARG A 458 -1.17 15.52 20.49
N SER A 459 -1.61 16.32 19.50
CA SER A 459 -3.00 16.29 19.03
C SER A 459 -3.38 14.94 18.43
N MET A 460 -2.49 14.33 17.65
CA MET A 460 -2.71 13.00 17.06
C MET A 460 -2.87 11.92 18.13
N MET A 461 -2.02 11.91 19.16
CA MET A 461 -2.13 10.95 20.27
C MET A 461 -3.39 11.15 21.10
N ASN A 462 -3.86 12.40 21.25
CA ASN A 462 -5.13 12.68 21.88
C ASN A 462 -6.32 12.15 21.05
N CYS A 463 -6.33 12.41 19.73
CA CYS A 463 -7.34 11.85 18.82
C CYS A 463 -7.36 10.32 18.83
N PHE A 464 -6.18 9.70 18.90
CA PHE A 464 -6.04 8.25 19.02
C PHE A 464 -6.65 7.74 20.33
N ALA A 465 -6.29 8.33 21.47
CA ALA A 465 -6.81 7.96 22.78
C ALA A 465 -8.35 8.10 22.85
N ILE A 466 -8.91 9.17 22.27
CA ILE A 466 -10.36 9.39 22.15
C ILE A 466 -11.01 8.27 21.32
N SER A 467 -10.39 7.88 20.21
CA SER A 467 -10.93 6.86 19.30
C SER A 467 -10.98 5.48 19.97
N VAL A 468 -9.91 5.09 20.66
CA VAL A 468 -9.87 3.84 21.44
C VAL A 468 -10.92 3.87 22.56
N SER A 469 -10.99 4.97 23.30
CA SER A 469 -11.99 5.15 24.38
C SER A 469 -13.42 5.05 23.85
N LEU A 470 -13.69 5.64 22.68
CA LEU A 470 -15.00 5.55 22.05
C LEU A 470 -15.31 4.10 21.64
N GLY A 471 -14.36 3.40 21.04
CA GLY A 471 -14.52 1.98 20.68
C GLY A 471 -14.83 1.10 21.88
N LEU A 472 -14.11 1.24 22.99
CA LEU A 472 -14.39 0.55 24.25
C LEU A 472 -15.82 0.84 24.74
N GLN A 473 -16.25 2.10 24.68
CA GLN A 473 -17.61 2.52 25.07
C GLN A 473 -18.71 2.00 24.13
N TYR A 474 -18.38 1.58 22.91
CA TYR A 474 -19.32 0.92 21.99
C TYR A 474 -19.24 -0.61 22.07
N GLY A 475 -18.50 -1.15 23.05
CA GLY A 475 -18.41 -2.58 23.33
C GLY A 475 -17.36 -3.32 22.50
N VAL A 476 -16.42 -2.63 21.86
CA VAL A 476 -15.27 -3.29 21.23
C VAL A 476 -14.39 -3.87 22.34
N PRO A 477 -14.11 -5.19 22.34
CA PRO A 477 -13.29 -5.80 23.38
C PRO A 477 -11.86 -5.23 23.40
N LEU A 478 -11.31 -4.99 24.59
CA LEU A 478 -9.93 -4.52 24.75
C LEU A 478 -8.91 -5.43 24.04
N LYS A 479 -9.16 -6.73 24.00
CA LYS A 479 -8.31 -7.71 23.32
C LYS A 479 -8.13 -7.40 21.83
N GLU A 480 -9.17 -6.95 21.13
CA GLU A 480 -9.09 -6.58 19.72
C GLU A 480 -8.10 -5.44 19.50
N PHE A 481 -8.07 -4.46 20.41
CA PHE A 481 -7.08 -3.39 20.35
C PHE A 481 -5.68 -3.90 20.68
N ILE A 482 -5.51 -4.77 21.68
CA ILE A 482 -4.21 -5.35 22.04
C ILE A 482 -3.62 -6.10 20.84
N ASP A 483 -4.40 -6.97 20.20
CA ASP A 483 -3.95 -7.79 19.07
C ASP A 483 -3.51 -6.93 17.87
N VAL A 484 -4.18 -5.80 17.63
CA VAL A 484 -3.89 -4.90 16.51
C VAL A 484 -2.71 -3.98 16.78
N PHE A 485 -2.61 -3.42 17.99
CA PHE A 485 -1.71 -2.31 18.27
C PHE A 485 -0.39 -2.70 18.92
N THR A 486 -0.29 -3.91 19.48
CA THR A 486 0.98 -4.44 19.98
C THR A 486 1.94 -4.71 18.81
N PHE A 487 3.23 -4.46 19.01
CA PHE A 487 4.32 -4.53 18.02
C PHE A 487 4.25 -3.50 16.89
N SER A 488 3.34 -2.52 16.97
CA SER A 488 3.36 -1.36 16.08
C SER A 488 4.68 -0.60 16.21
N ARG A 489 5.24 -0.15 15.07
CA ARG A 489 6.60 0.40 14.98
C ARG A 489 6.60 1.84 14.48
N PHE A 490 7.03 2.77 15.34
CA PHE A 490 7.31 4.17 15.00
C PHE A 490 7.98 4.86 16.19
N GLU A 491 8.73 5.94 15.95
CA GLU A 491 9.35 6.73 17.00
C GLU A 491 8.30 7.50 17.81
N PRO A 492 8.45 7.60 19.14
CA PRO A 492 9.54 7.10 19.98
C PRO A 492 9.51 5.58 20.23
N GLN A 493 10.66 4.93 20.07
CA GLN A 493 10.85 3.49 20.30
C GLN A 493 12.19 3.24 21.02
N GLY A 494 12.29 2.16 21.81
CA GLY A 494 13.52 1.79 22.49
C GLY A 494 13.34 1.45 23.97
N PRO A 495 14.37 1.69 24.80
CA PRO A 495 14.34 1.39 26.23
C PRO A 495 13.22 2.16 26.95
N VAL A 496 12.55 1.44 27.86
CA VAL A 496 11.42 1.96 28.63
C VAL A 496 11.74 1.90 30.12
N ASP A 497 11.56 3.03 30.79
CA ASP A 497 11.57 3.13 32.24
C ASP A 497 10.19 2.75 32.81
N HIS A 498 9.93 1.44 32.92
CA HIS A 498 8.73 0.85 33.53
C HIS A 498 9.11 -0.46 34.25
N PRO A 499 8.45 -0.84 35.37
CA PRO A 499 8.80 -2.06 36.11
C PRO A 499 8.80 -3.34 35.27
N ASN A 500 7.77 -3.52 34.43
CA ASN A 500 7.53 -4.76 33.68
C ASN A 500 7.91 -4.71 32.19
N ILE A 501 7.88 -3.52 31.59
CA ILE A 501 8.07 -3.32 30.15
C ILE A 501 9.38 -2.56 29.99
N LYS A 502 10.42 -3.24 29.52
CA LYS A 502 11.77 -2.65 29.44
C LYS A 502 12.14 -2.15 28.06
N MET A 503 11.40 -2.59 27.03
CA MET A 503 11.60 -2.22 25.63
C MET A 503 10.26 -2.19 24.92
N CYS A 504 10.05 -1.20 24.05
CA CYS A 504 8.90 -1.13 23.14
C CYS A 504 9.32 -0.68 21.74
N THR A 505 8.48 -0.98 20.75
CA THR A 505 8.70 -0.60 19.34
C THR A 505 7.94 0.68 18.94
N SER A 506 7.11 1.21 19.83
CA SER A 506 6.48 2.53 19.72
C SER A 506 5.82 2.93 21.05
N ILE A 507 5.34 4.17 21.15
CA ILE A 507 4.45 4.58 22.25
C ILE A 507 3.20 3.72 22.27
N VAL A 508 2.54 3.49 21.12
CA VAL A 508 1.28 2.74 21.05
C VAL A 508 1.49 1.27 21.46
N ASP A 509 2.57 0.64 20.99
CA ASP A 509 2.99 -0.68 21.46
C ASP A 509 3.14 -0.72 22.99
N TYR A 510 3.84 0.25 23.58
CA TYR A 510 3.96 0.35 25.04
C TYR A 510 2.59 0.44 25.73
N LEU A 511 1.69 1.32 25.28
CA LEU A 511 0.37 1.50 25.89
C LEU A 511 -0.42 0.19 25.93
N PHE A 512 -0.49 -0.54 24.81
CA PHE A 512 -1.30 -1.77 24.74
C PHE A 512 -0.67 -2.94 25.48
N ARG A 513 0.66 -3.00 25.62
CA ARG A 513 1.30 -3.95 26.51
C ARG A 513 1.01 -3.67 27.99
N VAL A 514 0.98 -2.41 28.41
CA VAL A 514 0.55 -2.04 29.78
C VAL A 514 -0.90 -2.43 30.00
N LEU A 515 -1.79 -2.13 29.05
CA LEU A 515 -3.21 -2.47 29.18
C LEU A 515 -3.46 -3.99 29.17
N ALA A 516 -2.71 -4.75 28.37
CA ALA A 516 -2.76 -6.21 28.37
C ALA A 516 -2.32 -6.79 29.71
N LEU A 517 -1.23 -6.27 30.27
CA LEU A 517 -0.75 -6.69 31.59
C LEU A 517 -1.76 -6.36 32.70
N GLU A 518 -2.24 -5.12 32.73
CA GLU A 518 -3.09 -4.62 33.82
C GLU A 518 -4.52 -5.14 33.76
N TYR A 519 -5.15 -5.22 32.59
CA TYR A 519 -6.57 -5.58 32.48
C TYR A 519 -6.85 -6.99 31.97
N GLN A 520 -5.89 -7.65 31.32
CA GLN A 520 -6.04 -9.03 30.81
C GLN A 520 -5.11 -10.04 31.50
N GLY A 521 -4.18 -9.58 32.35
CA GLY A 521 -3.21 -10.45 33.02
C GLY A 521 -2.22 -11.13 32.06
N GLN A 522 -2.09 -10.60 30.84
CA GLN A 522 -1.25 -11.16 29.79
C GLN A 522 0.22 -10.81 30.04
N THR A 523 0.95 -11.76 30.63
CA THR A 523 2.37 -11.57 31.00
C THR A 523 3.34 -11.81 29.84
N GLU A 524 2.88 -12.38 28.72
CA GLU A 524 3.67 -12.62 27.51
C GLU A 524 4.21 -11.34 26.88
N PHE A 525 3.57 -10.20 27.14
CA PHE A 525 3.98 -8.89 26.64
C PHE A 525 4.95 -8.15 27.57
N ALA A 526 5.19 -8.66 28.78
CA ALA A 526 6.11 -8.10 29.74
C ALA A 526 7.48 -8.79 29.68
N GLN A 527 8.56 -8.03 29.60
CA GLN A 527 9.92 -8.58 29.70
C GLN A 527 10.29 -8.98 31.13
N VAL A 528 9.68 -8.31 32.13
CA VAL A 528 9.82 -8.66 33.55
C VAL A 528 8.43 -8.95 34.10
N LYS A 529 8.18 -10.20 34.50
CA LYS A 529 6.88 -10.62 35.04
C LYS A 529 6.58 -9.84 36.33
N PRO A 530 5.33 -9.36 36.53
CA PRO A 530 4.92 -8.70 37.76
C PRO A 530 4.91 -9.69 38.94
N ALA A 531 5.02 -9.20 40.17
CA ALA A 531 4.87 -10.06 41.34
C ALA A 531 3.40 -10.47 41.52
N ASP A 532 3.17 -11.63 42.15
CA ASP A 532 1.82 -12.19 42.29
C ASP A 532 0.87 -11.23 43.04
N GLY A 533 -0.16 -10.76 42.34
CA GLY A 533 -1.21 -9.89 42.89
C GLY A 533 -1.08 -8.39 42.59
N GLU A 534 -0.09 -7.97 41.79
CA GLU A 534 0.11 -6.55 41.46
C GLU A 534 -0.80 -6.04 40.32
N THR A 535 -1.36 -6.92 39.49
CA THR A 535 -2.16 -6.53 38.30
C THR A 535 -3.63 -6.27 38.60
N ARG A 536 -4.25 -5.30 37.92
CA ARG A 536 -5.69 -4.97 38.06
C ARG A 536 -6.67 -6.06 37.58
N HIS A 537 -6.26 -6.97 36.69
CA HIS A 537 -7.07 -8.08 36.17
C HIS A 537 -7.73 -8.88 37.30
N ARG A 538 -7.00 -9.09 38.41
CA ARG A 538 -7.49 -9.83 39.58
C ARG A 538 -8.70 -9.15 40.24
N ARG A 539 -8.77 -7.80 40.25
CA ARG A 539 -9.90 -7.04 40.81
C ARG A 539 -11.16 -7.18 39.94
N VAL A 540 -10.99 -7.20 38.61
CA VAL A 540 -12.09 -7.40 37.66
C VAL A 540 -12.65 -8.82 37.80
N THR A 541 -11.78 -9.82 37.87
CA THR A 541 -12.21 -11.22 38.08
C THR A 541 -12.89 -11.43 39.43
N ASP A 542 -12.42 -10.78 40.49
CA ASP A 542 -13.03 -10.87 41.82
C ASP A 542 -14.39 -10.14 41.90
N PHE A 543 -14.58 -9.04 41.15
CA PHE A 543 -15.86 -8.35 41.03
C PHE A 543 -16.90 -9.16 40.26
N ILE A 544 -16.53 -9.74 39.11
CA ILE A 544 -17.40 -10.63 38.32
C ILE A 544 -17.86 -11.80 39.19
N ARG A 545 -16.92 -12.46 39.88
CA ARG A 545 -17.22 -13.60 40.77
C ARG A 545 -18.15 -13.21 41.92
N LYS A 546 -17.99 -12.03 42.54
CA LYS A 546 -18.91 -11.53 43.58
C LYS A 546 -20.31 -11.23 43.05
N THR A 547 -20.40 -10.68 41.84
CA THR A 547 -21.68 -10.35 41.18
C THR A 547 -22.45 -11.60 40.77
N GLU A 548 -21.76 -12.62 40.25
CA GLU A 548 -22.35 -13.93 39.92
C GLU A 548 -22.88 -14.66 41.17
N ILE A 549 -22.13 -14.63 42.28
CA ILE A 549 -22.57 -15.21 43.56
C ILE A 549 -23.79 -14.45 44.13
N ALA A 550 -23.84 -13.12 43.99
CA ALA A 550 -24.99 -12.32 44.43
C ALA A 550 -26.25 -12.55 43.58
N GLN A 551 -26.10 -12.81 42.28
CA GLN A 551 -27.22 -13.14 41.39
C GLN A 551 -27.72 -14.58 41.59
N ALA A 552 -26.84 -15.53 41.91
CA ALA A 552 -27.22 -16.91 42.24
C ALA A 552 -27.99 -17.03 43.57
N ALA A 553 -27.75 -16.12 44.53
CA ALA A 553 -28.47 -16.07 45.81
C ALA A 553 -29.90 -15.49 45.74
N ALA A 554 -30.28 -14.90 44.59
CA ALA A 554 -31.59 -14.26 44.38
C ALA A 554 -32.58 -15.09 43.54
N ALA A 555 -32.23 -16.33 43.18
CA ALA A 555 -33.10 -17.22 42.42
C ALA A 555 -34.00 -18.07 43.34
N PRO A 556 -35.32 -18.17 43.11
CA PRO A 556 -36.19 -19.05 43.89
C PRO A 556 -35.89 -20.52 43.59
N ALA A 557 -35.99 -21.36 44.63
CA ALA A 557 -35.64 -22.77 44.59
C ALA A 557 -36.42 -23.55 43.50
N PRO A 558 -35.75 -24.37 42.67
CA PRO A 558 -36.44 -25.18 41.68
C PRO A 558 -37.06 -26.44 42.30
N VAL A 559 -38.25 -26.74 41.80
CA VAL A 559 -39.08 -27.92 42.11
C VAL A 559 -38.41 -29.18 41.55
N ALA A 560 -38.47 -30.27 42.31
CA ALA A 560 -37.90 -31.56 41.95
C ALA A 560 -38.71 -32.27 40.86
N GLU A 561 -38.06 -32.85 39.85
CA GLU A 561 -38.52 -34.07 39.17
C GLU A 561 -37.38 -34.82 38.44
N THR A 562 -37.14 -36.04 38.95
CA THR A 562 -36.73 -37.32 38.34
C THR A 562 -35.54 -37.47 37.38
N GLN A 563 -34.61 -38.35 37.81
CA GLN A 563 -33.45 -38.90 37.10
C GLN A 563 -33.80 -40.08 36.19
N ALA A 564 -33.06 -40.21 35.07
CA ALA A 564 -32.78 -41.49 34.40
C ALA A 564 -31.39 -41.40 33.69
N PRO A 565 -30.68 -42.53 33.46
CA PRO A 565 -29.24 -42.62 33.68
C PRO A 565 -28.36 -42.51 32.41
N SER A 566 -27.11 -42.13 32.65
CA SER A 566 -25.99 -41.99 31.70
C SER A 566 -25.24 -43.31 31.41
N PRO A 567 -24.71 -43.53 30.19
CA PRO A 567 -23.66 -44.51 29.96
C PRO A 567 -22.26 -43.90 30.05
N GLN A 568 -21.39 -44.64 30.74
CA GLN A 568 -19.98 -44.38 31.00
C GLN A 568 -19.12 -44.54 29.74
N ALA A 569 -18.11 -43.68 29.57
CA ALA A 569 -16.95 -43.94 28.74
C ALA A 569 -15.68 -43.79 29.60
N SER A 570 -14.91 -44.86 29.67
CA SER A 570 -13.71 -45.04 30.48
C SER A 570 -12.47 -44.40 29.84
N ALA A 571 -11.59 -43.95 30.73
CA ALA A 571 -10.28 -43.38 30.46
C ALA A 571 -9.27 -44.40 29.90
N GLY A 572 -8.31 -43.88 29.13
CA GLY A 572 -7.09 -44.59 28.74
C GLY A 572 -6.10 -43.63 28.07
N ALA A 573 -5.18 -43.07 28.87
CA ALA A 573 -4.03 -42.30 28.41
C ALA A 573 -2.81 -43.21 28.22
N ILE A 574 -2.09 -43.10 27.10
CA ILE A 574 -0.66 -43.50 26.96
C ILE A 574 0.04 -42.59 25.91
N PRO A 575 1.38 -42.50 25.83
CA PRO A 575 2.14 -41.27 26.03
C PRO A 575 2.87 -40.78 24.76
N VAL A 576 3.43 -39.57 24.84
CA VAL A 576 4.23 -38.96 23.78
C VAL A 576 5.63 -39.57 23.76
N HIS A 577 5.98 -40.30 22.70
CA HIS A 577 7.37 -40.66 22.39
C HIS A 577 7.95 -39.69 21.35
N ALA A 578 9.01 -38.99 21.75
CA ALA A 578 9.89 -38.27 20.84
C ALA A 578 10.67 -39.27 19.97
N VAL A 579 10.71 -39.02 18.66
CA VAL A 579 11.64 -39.68 17.74
C VAL A 579 12.47 -38.60 17.05
N ASN A 580 13.76 -38.58 17.39
CA ASN A 580 14.81 -37.92 16.63
C ASN A 580 15.00 -38.64 15.29
N VAL A 581 15.08 -37.89 14.19
CA VAL A 581 15.65 -38.38 12.93
C VAL A 581 16.79 -37.45 12.52
N ALA A 582 18.00 -38.01 12.57
CA ALA A 582 19.23 -37.41 12.07
C ALA A 582 19.22 -37.32 10.52
N GLY A 583 19.87 -36.28 9.99
CA GLY A 583 19.72 -35.80 8.61
C GLY A 583 20.54 -36.52 7.53
N ASN A 584 20.41 -35.99 6.29
CA ASN A 584 21.38 -36.15 5.22
C ASN A 584 21.80 -34.74 4.72
N PRO A 585 23.07 -34.52 4.36
CA PRO A 585 23.72 -33.22 4.37
C PRO A 585 23.77 -32.60 2.97
N GLU A 586 23.15 -31.44 2.78
CA GLU A 586 23.58 -30.41 1.81
C GLU A 586 22.79 -29.09 1.97
N ALA A 587 22.26 -28.83 3.16
CA ALA A 587 21.91 -27.47 3.55
C ALA A 587 23.18 -26.85 4.14
N SER A 588 23.75 -25.86 3.45
CA SER A 588 24.92 -25.12 3.91
C SER A 588 24.73 -24.70 5.36
N ALA A 589 25.66 -25.10 6.24
CA ALA A 589 25.68 -24.75 7.66
C ALA A 589 25.50 -23.24 7.90
N LEU A 590 25.82 -22.41 6.89
CA LEU A 590 25.60 -20.98 6.87
C LEU A 590 24.11 -20.59 6.94
N SER A 591 23.23 -21.32 6.25
CA SER A 591 21.80 -21.03 6.18
C SER A 591 21.08 -21.34 7.50
N GLU A 592 21.51 -22.40 8.19
CA GLU A 592 20.99 -22.76 9.51
C GLU A 592 21.57 -21.85 10.62
N HIS A 593 22.80 -21.37 10.44
CA HIS A 593 23.42 -20.39 11.34
C HIS A 593 22.80 -18.98 11.21
N LEU A 594 22.46 -18.56 9.98
CA LEU A 594 21.79 -17.27 9.71
C LEU A 594 20.36 -17.24 10.28
N GLY A 595 19.60 -18.34 10.16
CA GLY A 595 18.23 -18.43 10.70
C GLY A 595 18.13 -18.30 12.22
N LYS A 596 19.17 -18.70 12.96
CA LYS A 596 19.23 -18.59 14.44
C LYS A 596 19.79 -17.25 14.94
N MET A 597 20.44 -16.44 14.10
CA MET A 597 21.11 -15.19 14.51
C MET A 597 20.39 -13.90 14.14
N MET A 598 19.29 -13.95 13.37
CA MET A 598 18.69 -12.76 12.74
C MET A 598 17.35 -12.26 13.31
N GLY A 599 16.82 -12.89 14.37
CA GLY A 599 15.55 -12.46 14.98
C GLY A 599 15.58 -11.06 15.62
N ASP A 600 16.73 -10.67 16.19
CA ASP A 600 16.87 -9.48 17.05
C ASP A 600 18.00 -8.52 16.61
N ALA A 601 18.55 -8.68 15.39
CA ALA A 601 19.70 -7.88 14.94
C ALA A 601 19.27 -6.48 14.48
N PRO A 602 19.82 -5.39 15.06
CA PRO A 602 19.49 -4.02 14.64
C PRO A 602 20.03 -3.74 13.23
N PHE A 603 19.39 -2.82 12.50
CA PHE A 603 19.93 -2.35 11.23
C PHE A 603 21.18 -1.49 11.45
N CYS A 604 22.09 -1.48 10.49
CA CYS A 604 23.25 -0.62 10.53
C CYS A 604 22.82 0.86 10.54
N ASN A 605 23.17 1.62 11.59
CA ASN A 605 22.87 3.05 11.68
C ASN A 605 23.60 3.92 10.64
N LEU A 606 24.56 3.35 9.90
CA LEU A 606 25.32 4.07 8.88
C LEU A 606 24.78 3.83 7.47
N CYS A 607 24.47 2.58 7.11
CA CYS A 607 24.09 2.21 5.74
C CYS A 607 22.76 1.45 5.62
N GLY A 608 22.05 1.22 6.73
CA GLY A 608 20.75 0.54 6.73
C GLY A 608 20.79 -0.97 6.48
N HIS A 609 21.94 -1.56 6.14
CA HIS A 609 22.06 -3.00 5.92
C HIS A 609 21.87 -3.77 7.24
N THR A 610 21.20 -4.92 7.18
CA THR A 610 21.03 -5.83 8.32
C THR A 610 22.40 -6.20 8.89
N THR A 611 22.57 -6.02 10.19
CA THR A 611 23.80 -6.44 10.88
C THR A 611 23.72 -7.91 11.26
N VAL A 612 24.89 -8.52 11.45
CA VAL A 612 25.01 -9.89 11.97
C VAL A 612 25.64 -9.85 13.35
N ARG A 613 25.22 -10.76 14.22
CA ARG A 613 25.72 -10.83 15.59
C ARG A 613 27.21 -11.20 15.58
N ASN A 614 28.02 -10.42 16.29
CA ASN A 614 29.46 -10.61 16.45
C ASN A 614 29.81 -10.52 17.93
N GLY A 615 29.61 -11.62 18.67
CA GLY A 615 29.75 -11.66 20.13
C GLY A 615 28.62 -10.89 20.83
N VAL A 616 28.98 -9.95 21.72
CA VAL A 616 28.04 -9.07 22.43
C VAL A 616 27.55 -7.91 21.55
N CYS A 617 28.25 -7.68 20.42
CA CYS A 617 28.01 -6.60 19.48
C CYS A 617 27.38 -7.12 18.18
N TYR A 618 27.09 -6.19 17.27
CA TYR A 618 26.59 -6.45 15.93
C TYR A 618 27.52 -5.81 14.89
N LYS A 619 27.82 -6.53 13.81
CA LYS A 619 28.68 -6.06 12.72
C LYS A 619 27.90 -5.96 11.43
N CYS A 620 28.04 -4.84 10.72
CA CYS A 620 27.52 -4.68 9.38
C CYS A 620 28.48 -5.30 8.37
N LEU A 621 28.02 -6.29 7.60
CA LEU A 621 28.85 -6.92 6.56
C LEU A 621 29.03 -6.04 5.32
N ASN A 622 28.17 -5.02 5.15
CA ASN A 622 28.22 -4.12 4.00
C ASN A 622 29.23 -2.98 4.18
N CYS A 623 29.17 -2.25 5.29
CA CYS A 623 30.06 -1.11 5.53
C CYS A 623 31.08 -1.33 6.66
N GLY A 624 31.11 -2.51 7.28
CA GLY A 624 32.05 -2.85 8.34
C GLY A 624 31.75 -2.23 9.72
N ASN A 625 30.75 -1.36 9.83
CA ASN A 625 30.40 -0.69 11.08
C ASN A 625 29.97 -1.66 12.19
N THR A 626 30.27 -1.34 13.44
CA THR A 626 29.98 -2.17 14.62
C THR A 626 29.08 -1.44 15.61
N LEU A 627 28.07 -2.12 16.15
CA LEU A 627 27.00 -1.59 17.01
C LEU A 627 26.91 -2.40 18.31
N GLY A 628 26.68 -1.74 19.44
CA GLY A 628 26.43 -2.42 20.72
C GLY A 628 27.66 -3.02 21.40
N CYS A 629 28.87 -2.56 21.07
CA CYS A 629 30.03 -2.78 21.92
C CYS A 629 30.10 -1.68 22.98
N SER A 630 30.30 -2.07 24.24
CA SER A 630 30.77 -1.17 25.30
C SER A 630 32.17 -0.64 25.01
#